data_AF-A0A352NGR3-F1
#
_entry.id   AF-A0A352NGR3-F1
#
_cell.length_a   1.000
_cell.length_b   1.000
_cell.length_c   1.000
_cell.angle_alpha   90.00
_cell.angle_beta   90.00
_cell.angle_gamma   90.00
#
_symmetry.space_group_name_H-M   'P 1'
#
loop_
_entity.id
_entity.type
_entity.pdbx_description
1 polymer ?
#
loop_
_entity_poly.entity_id
_entity_poly.type
_entity_poly.pdbx_seq_one_letter_code
_entity_poly.pdbx_strand_id
1 'polypeptide(L)' 'MERITGSGRGVDRIEQEDRVFHRKVRAGYLTLAGRDPGRYRVIDANRAIEKVQHDIIGFVEDILG' A
#
# COMPACT_ATOMS: atom_id res chain seq x y z
N MET A 1 -2.78 9.78 -5.91
CA MET A 1 -3.21 9.85 -7.33
C MET A 1 -2.09 10.21 -8.28
N GLU A 2 -1.13 11.06 -7.88
CA GLU A 2 -0.02 11.51 -8.74
C GLU A 2 0.78 10.37 -9.42
N ARG A 3 0.97 9.23 -8.74
CA ARG A 3 1.63 8.05 -9.31
C ARG A 3 0.77 7.25 -10.30
N ILE A 4 -0.56 7.29 -10.15
CA ILE A 4 -1.50 6.56 -11.01
C ILE A 4 -1.60 7.26 -12.36
N THR A 5 -1.73 8.59 -12.35
CA THR A 5 -1.74 9.42 -13.57
C THR A 5 -0.43 9.35 -14.36
N GLY A 6 0.71 9.14 -13.68
CA GLY A 6 2.02 8.96 -14.32
C GLY A 6 2.30 7.56 -14.86
N SER A 7 1.41 6.58 -14.64
CA SER A 7 1.64 5.18 -14.99
C SER A 7 1.30 4.82 -16.44
N GLY A 8 0.73 5.76 -17.22
CA GLY A 8 0.28 5.54 -18.60
C GLY A 8 -0.92 4.60 -18.75
N ARG A 9 -1.44 4.04 -17.64
CA ARG A 9 -2.67 3.25 -17.61
C ARG A 9 -3.88 4.18 -17.58
N GLY A 10 -4.93 3.80 -18.31
CA GLY A 10 -6.23 4.46 -18.21
C GLY A 10 -6.74 4.40 -16.77
N VAL A 11 -7.38 5.47 -16.32
CA VAL A 11 -7.93 5.60 -14.97
C VAL A 11 -9.25 4.84 -14.93
N ASP A 12 -9.36 3.78 -14.12
CA ASP A 12 -10.58 3.01 -13.97
C ASP A 12 -11.57 3.69 -13.00
N ARG A 13 -12.74 3.07 -12.79
CA ARG A 13 -13.80 3.63 -11.94
C ARG A 13 -13.31 3.94 -10.52
N ILE A 14 -12.46 3.08 -9.94
CA ILE A 14 -11.93 3.24 -8.58
C ILE A 14 -10.94 4.39 -8.52
N GLU A 15 -10.11 4.58 -9.55
CA GLU A 15 -9.17 5.70 -9.55
C GLU A 15 -9.82 7.05 -9.90
N GLN A 16 -11.07 7.06 -10.34
CA GLN A 16 -11.88 8.27 -10.51
C GLN A 16 -12.60 8.71 -9.22
N GLU A 17 -12.58 7.89 -8.17
CA GLU A 17 -13.22 8.21 -6.90
C GLU A 17 -12.54 9.40 -6.19
N ASP A 18 -13.27 10.02 -5.26
CA ASP A 18 -12.78 11.20 -4.57
C ASP A 18 -11.72 10.88 -3.48
N ARG A 19 -11.06 11.93 -2.96
CA ARG A 19 -10.07 11.77 -1.88
C ARG A 19 -10.68 11.20 -0.59
N VAL A 20 -11.98 11.41 -0.33
CA VAL A 20 -12.65 10.89 0.87
C VAL A 20 -12.75 9.37 0.79
N PHE A 21 -13.13 8.83 -0.38
CA PHE A 21 -13.17 7.42 -0.67
C PHE A 21 -11.80 6.78 -0.42
N HIS A 22 -10.73 7.31 -1.04
CA HIS A 22 -9.38 6.76 -0.85
C HIS A 22 -8.90 6.83 0.61
N ARG A 23 -9.25 7.88 1.36
CA ARG A 23 -8.96 7.95 2.80
C ARG A 23 -9.68 6.86 3.60
N LYS A 24 -10.95 6.58 3.29
CA LYS A 24 -11.71 5.50 3.93
C LYS A 24 -11.11 4.13 3.61
N VAL A 25 -10.72 3.88 2.36
CA VAL A 25 -10.04 2.64 1.97
C VAL A 25 -8.73 2.46 2.74
N ARG A 26 -7.89 3.51 2.82
CA ARG A 26 -6.66 3.48 3.63
C ARG A 26 -6.93 3.15 5.09
N ALA A 27 -7.92 3.80 5.70
CA ALA A 27 -8.30 3.53 7.09
C ALA A 27 -8.78 2.08 7.31
N GLY A 28 -9.50 1.52 6.34
CA GLY A 28 -9.91 0.11 6.33
C GLY A 28 -8.72 -0.85 6.38
N TYR A 29 -7.73 -0.67 5.49
CA TYR A 29 -6.52 -1.50 5.49
C TYR A 29 -5.73 -1.40 6.80
N LEU A 30 -5.56 -0.19 7.35
CA LEU A 30 -4.87 -0.02 8.63
C LEU A 30 -5.64 -0.65 9.79
N THR A 31 -6.96 -0.63 9.76
CA THR A 31 -7.80 -1.31 10.75
C THR A 31 -7.61 -2.82 10.70
N LEU A 32 -7.56 -3.41 9.50
CA LEU A 32 -7.29 -4.84 9.32
C LEU A 32 -5.89 -5.20 9.84
N ALA A 33 -4.88 -4.40 9.49
CA ALA A 33 -3.52 -4.62 9.95
C ALA A 33 -3.37 -4.52 11.48
N GLY A 34 -4.07 -3.58 12.12
CA GLY A 34 -4.09 -3.45 13.57
C GLY A 34 -4.85 -4.58 14.28
N ARG A 35 -5.83 -5.20 13.62
CA ARG A 35 -6.60 -6.33 14.17
C ARG A 35 -5.84 -7.66 14.12
N ASP A 36 -4.98 -7.85 13.13
CA ASP A 36 -4.21 -9.08 12.95
C ASP A 36 -2.76 -8.77 12.54
N PRO A 37 -1.93 -8.32 13.51
CA PRO A 37 -0.53 -7.97 13.22
C PRO A 37 0.33 -9.21 12.92
N GLY A 38 -0.17 -10.42 13.10
CA GLY A 38 0.53 -11.64 12.67
C GLY A 38 0.39 -11.86 11.16
N ARG A 39 -0.78 -11.52 10.60
CA ARG A 39 -1.11 -11.73 9.19
C ARG A 39 -0.71 -10.58 8.28
N TYR A 40 -0.67 -9.36 8.77
CA TYR A 40 -0.40 -8.18 7.97
C TYR A 40 0.91 -7.50 8.36
N ARG A 41 1.61 -6.95 7.37
CA ARG A 41 2.75 -6.04 7.53
C ARG A 41 2.42 -4.74 6.80
N VAL A 42 2.66 -3.60 7.46
CA VAL A 42 2.44 -2.27 6.88
C VAL A 42 3.78 -1.69 6.47
N ILE A 43 3.91 -1.34 5.19
CA ILE A 43 5.12 -0.75 4.61
C ILE A 43 4.80 0.67 4.17
N ASP A 44 5.66 1.62 4.51
CA ASP A 44 5.50 3.01 4.10
C ASP A 44 5.89 3.20 2.63
N ALA A 45 4.88 3.16 1.76
CA ALA A 45 5.04 3.35 0.32
C ALA A 45 5.34 4.80 -0.11
N ASN A 46 5.47 5.76 0.82
CA ASN A 46 5.91 7.13 0.49
C ASN A 46 7.44 7.27 0.41
N ARG A 47 8.18 6.23 0.82
CA ARG A 47 9.64 6.20 0.71
C ARG A 47 10.07 5.98 -0.74
N ALA A 48 11.38 6.15 -0.99
CA ALA A 48 11.99 5.79 -2.27
C ALA A 48 11.73 4.31 -2.60
N ILE A 49 11.59 4.00 -3.90
CA ILE A 49 11.18 2.67 -4.36
C ILE A 49 12.16 1.57 -3.90
N GLU A 50 13.45 1.90 -3.85
CA GLU A 50 14.52 1.00 -3.39
C GLU A 50 14.36 0.67 -1.90
N LYS A 51 13.89 1.62 -1.09
CA LYS A 51 13.63 1.41 0.34
C LYS A 51 12.38 0.56 0.55
N VAL A 52 11.32 0.83 -0.21
CA VAL A 52 10.10 0.00 -0.17
C VAL A 52 10.41 -1.44 -0.58
N GLN A 53 11.19 -1.62 -1.65
CA GLN A 53 11.63 -2.95 -2.11
C GLN A 53 12.46 -3.67 -1.04
N HIS A 54 13.42 -2.97 -0.43
CA HIS A 54 14.24 -3.54 0.63
C HIS A 54 13.40 -3.98 1.84
N ASP A 55 12.46 -3.15 2.29
CA ASP A 55 11.55 -3.50 3.39
C ASP A 55 10.70 -4.75 3.04
N ILE A 56 10.18 -4.83 1.81
CA ILE A 56 9.40 -5.99 1.34
C ILE A 56 10.24 -7.27 1.40
N ILE A 57 11.45 -7.24 0.83
CA ILE A 57 12.32 -8.43 0.76
C ILE A 57 12.68 -8.89 2.18
N GLY A 58 13.12 -7.98 3.05
CA GLY A 58 13.47 -8.34 4.43
C GLY A 58 12.31 -9.00 5.18
N PHE A 59 11.08 -8.49 5.04
CA PHE A 59 9.93 -9.12 5.68
C PHE A 59 9.56 -10.49 5.08
N VAL A 60 9.80 -10.70 3.80
CA VAL A 60 9.57 -12.02 3.18
C VAL A 60 10.63 -13.01 3.64
N GLU A 61 11.90 -12.60 3.71
CA GLU A 61 12.99 -13.43 4.24
C GLU A 61 12.75 -13.84 5.69
N ASP A 62 12.31 -12.90 6.55
CA ASP A 62 11.92 -13.18 7.95
C ASP A 62 10.84 -14.26 8.08
N ILE A 63 9.96 -14.40 7.08
CA ILE A 63 8.89 -15.41 7.06
C ILE A 63 9.41 -16.76 6.56
N LEU A 64 10.36 -16.75 5.61
CA LEU A 64 10.82 -17.96 4.94
C LEU A 64 11.91 -18.71 5.71
N GLY A 65 12.71 -18.03 6.53
CA GLY A 65 13.81 -18.64 7.29
C GLY A 65 15.02 -18.96 6.43
#